data_AF-A0A0D3GA94-F1
#
_entry.id   AF-A0A0D3GA94-F1
#
_cell.length_a   1.000
_cell.length_b   1.000
_cell.length_c   1.000
_cell.angle_alpha   90.00
_cell.angle_beta   90.00
_cell.angle_gamma   90.00
#
_symmetry.space_group_name_H-M   'P 1'
#
loop_
_entity.id
_entity.type
_entity.pdbx_description
1 polymer ?
#
loop_
_entity_poly.entity_id
_entity_poly.type
_entity_poly.pdbx_seq_one_letter_code
_entity_poly.pdbx_strand_id
1 'polypeptide(L)'
;MVYPPVLGVVKRDHQISIVAATLSCKPTEEGCIVAGIIDFAHSPGRAVRQIALWRMGDQVVLPPYWEQVPNQPMIEAVPVDLIHHDGAFHFLIRLEHIIVCEEPPEFQEEAVHLVPVYMYFQPRGGDNGDETVLARYLVESRKKLLMVVRYSSGRQHLPTSAFRVFQMKKFNNGEEDEPLNNGGFQYYWSELDKLEGRMLFVGRGCSRSY
;
A
#
# COMPACT_ATOMS: atom_id res chain seq x y z
N MET A 1 -11.41 -46.54 21.55
CA MET A 1 -10.75 -45.65 20.56
C MET A 1 -10.81 -44.25 21.15
N VAL A 2 -9.67 -43.73 21.60
CA VAL A 2 -9.56 -42.39 22.20
C VAL A 2 -9.22 -41.45 21.05
N TYR A 3 -10.09 -40.48 20.75
CA TYR A 3 -9.77 -39.43 19.79
C TYR A 3 -8.58 -38.61 20.31
N PRO A 4 -7.58 -38.28 19.46
CA PRO A 4 -6.52 -37.38 19.90
C PRO A 4 -7.12 -36.00 20.20
N PRO A 5 -6.62 -35.28 21.21
CA PRO A 5 -7.08 -33.93 21.50
C PRO A 5 -6.72 -33.04 20.31
N VAL A 6 -7.71 -32.27 19.84
CA VAL A 6 -7.51 -31.17 18.90
C VAL A 6 -6.45 -30.27 19.53
N LEU A 7 -5.27 -30.19 18.89
CA LEU A 7 -4.24 -29.22 19.25
C LEU A 7 -4.84 -27.83 19.07
N GLY A 8 -5.34 -27.27 20.16
CA GLY A 8 -5.80 -25.89 20.19
C GLY A 8 -4.66 -25.00 19.73
N VAL A 9 -4.86 -24.28 18.62
CA VAL A 9 -3.98 -23.19 18.24
C VAL A 9 -4.00 -22.22 19.41
N VAL A 10 -2.90 -22.15 20.16
CA VAL A 10 -2.76 -21.16 21.22
C VAL A 10 -2.70 -19.81 20.54
N LYS A 11 -3.85 -19.10 20.47
CA LYS A 11 -3.92 -17.71 20.04
C LYS A 11 -3.09 -16.92 21.05
N ARG A 12 -1.88 -16.51 20.63
CA ARG A 12 -1.06 -15.57 21.39
C ARG A 12 -1.35 -14.19 20.84
N ASP A 13 -1.79 -13.30 21.71
CA ASP A 13 -1.89 -11.89 21.39
C ASP A 13 -0.47 -11.36 21.18
N HIS A 14 -0.21 -10.84 19.99
CA HIS A 14 1.06 -10.22 19.65
C HIS A 14 0.89 -8.72 19.72
N GLN A 15 1.84 -8.03 20.36
CA GLN A 15 1.89 -6.59 20.30
C GLN A 15 2.18 -6.16 18.86
N ILE A 16 1.29 -5.33 18.32
CA ILE A 16 1.43 -4.72 17.00
C ILE A 16 1.76 -3.24 17.15
N SER A 17 2.44 -2.69 16.15
CA SER A 17 2.57 -1.24 15.97
C SER A 17 1.92 -0.84 14.65
N ILE A 18 1.08 0.18 14.68
CA ILE A 18 0.47 0.74 13.46
C ILE A 18 1.47 1.72 12.85
N VAL A 19 1.98 1.40 11.66
CA VAL A 19 2.96 2.22 10.92
C VAL A 19 2.26 3.32 10.13
N ALA A 20 1.10 3.01 9.57
CA ALA A 20 0.28 3.88 8.75
C ALA A 20 -1.16 3.35 8.78
N ALA A 21 -2.14 4.24 8.70
CA ALA A 21 -3.54 3.85 8.60
C ALA A 21 -4.35 4.90 7.83
N THR A 22 -5.41 4.44 7.17
CA THR A 22 -6.42 5.29 6.52
C THR A 22 -7.81 4.76 6.82
N LEU A 23 -8.81 5.62 6.71
CA LEU A 23 -10.20 5.31 7.00
C LEU A 23 -11.03 5.29 5.71
N SER A 24 -12.03 4.40 5.62
CA SER A 24 -12.99 4.41 4.51
C SER A 24 -13.88 5.66 4.52
N CYS A 25 -14.20 6.15 5.72
CA CYS A 25 -15.04 7.32 5.93
C CYS A 25 -14.68 8.01 7.26
N LYS A 26 -15.51 8.92 7.77
CA LYS A 26 -15.23 9.57 9.06
C LYS A 26 -15.29 8.52 10.18
N PRO A 27 -14.40 8.60 11.19
CA PRO A 27 -14.35 7.61 12.27
C PRO A 27 -15.62 7.56 13.13
N THR A 28 -16.46 8.59 13.06
CA THR A 28 -17.74 8.69 13.77
C THR A 28 -18.91 8.10 12.99
N GLU A 29 -18.72 7.77 11.72
CA GLU A 29 -19.77 7.18 10.88
C GLU A 29 -19.80 5.66 11.11
N GLU A 30 -21.01 5.11 11.17
CA GLU A 30 -21.21 3.66 11.36
C GLU A 30 -20.64 2.89 10.17
N GLY A 31 -19.98 1.76 10.46
CA GLY A 31 -19.34 0.94 9.42
C GLY A 31 -18.00 1.48 8.92
N CYS A 32 -17.42 2.49 9.57
CA CYS A 32 -16.06 2.95 9.25
C CYS A 32 -15.05 1.80 9.40
N ILE A 33 -14.34 1.51 8.32
CA ILE A 33 -13.28 0.51 8.26
C ILE A 33 -11.94 1.24 8.28
N VAL A 34 -11.02 0.67 9.05
CA VAL A 34 -9.63 1.08 9.06
C VAL A 34 -8.84 0.08 8.24
N ALA A 35 -8.06 0.61 7.30
CA ALA A 35 -6.97 -0.13 6.68
C ALA A 35 -5.66 0.36 7.30
N GLY A 36 -4.75 -0.56 7.57
CA GLY A 36 -3.47 -0.25 8.19
C GLY A 36 -2.31 -1.08 7.68
N ILE A 37 -1.12 -0.52 7.81
CA ILE A 37 0.14 -1.23 7.75
C ILE A 37 0.60 -1.45 9.18
N ILE A 38 0.71 -2.71 9.59
CA ILE A 38 1.11 -3.10 10.93
C ILE A 38 2.48 -3.77 10.91
N ASP A 39 3.25 -3.56 11.97
CA ASP A 39 4.50 -4.27 12.24
C ASP A 39 4.30 -5.20 13.44
N PHE A 40 4.70 -6.47 13.27
CA PHE A 40 4.84 -7.41 14.38
C PHE A 40 6.22 -7.28 15.01
N ALA A 41 6.28 -7.14 16.33
CA ALA A 41 7.52 -7.25 17.07
C ALA A 41 7.96 -8.72 17.11
N HIS A 42 8.49 -9.25 16.00
CA HIS A 42 9.10 -10.58 15.95
C HIS A 42 10.61 -10.39 15.87
N SER A 43 11.25 -10.36 17.04
CA SER A 43 12.71 -10.23 17.24
C SER A 43 13.37 -8.92 16.73
N PRO A 44 14.41 -8.41 17.43
CA PRO A 44 15.11 -7.20 17.00
C PRO A 44 15.77 -7.43 15.62
N GLY A 45 15.34 -6.65 14.62
CA GLY A 45 16.01 -6.57 13.31
C GLY A 45 15.20 -7.02 12.09
N ARG A 46 13.98 -7.57 12.24
CA ARG A 46 13.17 -7.98 11.08
C ARG A 46 11.68 -7.68 11.27
N ALA A 47 11.32 -6.40 11.22
CA ALA A 47 9.92 -5.97 11.17
C ALA A 47 9.30 -6.44 9.84
N VAL A 48 8.34 -7.35 9.92
CA VAL A 48 7.53 -7.78 8.77
C VAL A 48 6.28 -6.91 8.76
N ARG A 49 6.23 -5.99 7.80
CA ARG A 49 5.04 -5.16 7.56
C ARG A 49 3.95 -6.01 6.93
N GLN A 50 2.76 -5.94 7.48
CA GLN A 50 1.58 -6.60 6.94
C GLN A 50 0.44 -5.60 6.76
N ILE A 51 -0.43 -5.90 5.81
CA ILE A 51 -1.69 -5.20 5.64
C ILE A 51 -2.69 -5.78 6.66
N ALA A 52 -3.48 -4.92 7.28
CA ALA A 52 -4.56 -5.31 8.16
C ALA A 52 -5.78 -4.43 7.94
N LEU A 53 -6.97 -5.02 8.10
CA LEU A 53 -8.24 -4.30 8.09
C LEU A 53 -9.01 -4.64 9.37
N TRP A 54 -9.63 -3.64 9.98
CA TRP A 54 -10.47 -3.79 11.18
C TRP A 54 -11.57 -2.73 11.17
N ARG A 55 -12.62 -2.93 11.97
CA ARG A 55 -13.69 -1.93 12.12
C ARG A 55 -13.31 -0.92 13.19
N MET A 56 -13.76 0.32 13.00
CA MET A 56 -13.63 1.32 14.07
C MET A 56 -14.31 0.82 15.35
N GLY A 57 -13.56 0.81 16.46
CA GLY A 57 -13.99 0.32 17.76
C GLY A 57 -13.55 -1.11 18.10
N ASP A 58 -13.07 -1.87 17.11
CA ASP A 58 -12.53 -3.21 17.36
C ASP A 58 -11.34 -3.16 18.33
N GLN A 59 -11.31 -4.11 19.26
CA GLN A 59 -10.22 -4.24 20.25
C GLN A 59 -9.10 -5.16 19.77
N VAL A 60 -9.34 -5.93 18.72
CA VAL A 60 -8.42 -6.92 18.17
C VAL A 60 -8.36 -6.77 16.65
N VAL A 61 -7.17 -6.96 16.08
CA VAL A 61 -6.97 -7.03 14.64
C VAL A 61 -6.90 -8.49 14.26
N LEU A 62 -7.89 -8.96 13.50
CA LEU A 62 -7.93 -10.32 13.00
C LEU A 62 -6.95 -10.49 11.82
N PRO A 63 -6.37 -11.69 11.64
CA PRO A 63 -5.49 -11.95 10.51
C PRO A 63 -6.23 -11.79 9.18
N PRO A 64 -5.60 -11.20 8.15
CA PRO A 64 -6.18 -11.15 6.82
C PRO A 64 -6.06 -12.53 6.16
N TYR A 65 -7.16 -12.99 5.57
CA TYR A 65 -7.18 -14.11 4.63
C TYR A 65 -7.36 -13.56 3.22
N TRP A 66 -6.32 -13.72 2.41
CA TRP A 66 -6.32 -13.27 1.02
C TRP A 66 -6.84 -14.38 0.13
N GLU A 67 -7.90 -14.11 -0.63
CA GLU A 67 -8.35 -15.05 -1.65
C GLU A 67 -7.23 -15.24 -2.69
N GLN A 68 -6.88 -16.51 -2.94
CA GLN A 68 -5.83 -16.83 -3.90
C GLN A 68 -6.35 -16.60 -5.30
N VAL A 69 -5.86 -15.55 -5.95
CA VAL A 69 -6.13 -15.31 -7.37
C VAL A 69 -5.17 -16.16 -8.21
N PRO A 70 -5.67 -17.06 -9.08
CA PRO A 70 -4.82 -17.89 -9.93
C PRO A 70 -3.83 -17.05 -10.75
N ASN A 71 -2.59 -17.52 -10.87
CA ASN A 71 -1.52 -16.88 -11.64
C ASN A 71 -1.06 -15.50 -11.15
N GLN A 72 -1.40 -15.10 -9.92
CA GLN A 72 -0.89 -13.87 -9.29
C GLN A 72 -0.10 -14.22 -8.02
N PRO A 73 1.18 -14.61 -8.14
CA PRO A 73 1.97 -14.98 -6.98
C PRO A 73 2.15 -13.77 -6.04
N MET A 74 1.66 -13.89 -4.81
CA MET A 74 1.78 -12.93 -3.69
C MET A 74 3.23 -12.68 -3.19
N ILE A 75 4.26 -12.96 -4.00
CA ILE A 75 5.65 -12.99 -3.55
C ILE A 75 6.03 -11.63 -2.96
N GLU A 76 6.23 -11.62 -1.64
CA GLU A 76 6.85 -10.55 -0.85
C GLU A 76 6.29 -9.14 -1.07
N ALA A 77 4.96 -9.01 -1.15
CA ALA A 77 4.27 -7.72 -1.15
C ALA A 77 4.48 -6.97 0.18
N VAL A 78 5.60 -6.25 0.30
CA VAL A 78 5.87 -5.40 1.48
C VAL A 78 5.18 -4.06 1.29
N PRO A 79 4.13 -3.74 2.05
CA PRO A 79 3.44 -2.46 1.93
C PRO A 79 4.34 -1.33 2.45
N VAL A 80 4.32 -0.20 1.74
CA VAL A 80 5.13 0.98 2.06
C VAL A 80 4.29 2.22 2.34
N ASP A 81 3.09 2.30 1.75
CA ASP A 81 2.09 3.32 2.05
C ASP A 81 0.68 2.85 1.64
N LEU A 82 -0.34 3.57 2.09
CA LEU A 82 -1.74 3.28 1.77
C LEU A 82 -2.59 4.54 1.74
N ILE A 83 -3.70 4.50 1.00
CA ILE A 83 -4.71 5.55 0.95
C ILE A 83 -6.09 4.95 0.69
N HIS A 84 -7.14 5.61 1.18
CA HIS A 84 -8.51 5.35 0.71
C HIS A 84 -8.82 6.33 -0.41
N HIS A 85 -9.01 5.82 -1.62
CA HIS A 85 -9.18 6.59 -2.85
C HIS A 85 -10.26 5.95 -3.71
N ASP A 86 -11.13 6.77 -4.30
CA ASP A 86 -12.21 6.33 -5.21
C ASP A 86 -13.07 5.17 -4.64
N GLY A 87 -13.34 5.21 -3.34
CA GLY A 87 -14.17 4.22 -2.65
C GLY A 87 -13.47 2.90 -2.28
N ALA A 88 -12.17 2.77 -2.53
CA ALA A 88 -11.41 1.56 -2.26
C ALA A 88 -10.09 1.82 -1.51
N PHE A 89 -9.62 0.81 -0.78
CA PHE A 89 -8.30 0.86 -0.14
C PHE A 89 -7.21 0.48 -1.14
N HIS A 90 -6.25 1.38 -1.32
CA HIS A 90 -5.09 1.19 -2.20
C HIS A 90 -3.82 1.06 -1.36
N PHE A 91 -3.13 -0.08 -1.51
CA PHE A 91 -1.87 -0.37 -0.82
C PHE A 91 -0.71 -0.33 -1.81
N LEU A 92 0.19 0.62 -1.64
CA LEU A 92 1.43 0.69 -2.40
C LEU A 92 2.43 -0.30 -1.80
N ILE A 93 2.99 -1.17 -2.64
CA ILE A 93 4.07 -2.08 -2.23
C ILE A 93 5.44 -1.56 -2.66
N ARG A 94 6.49 -2.14 -2.11
CA ARG A 94 7.89 -1.74 -2.37
C ARG A 94 8.25 -1.73 -3.86
N LEU A 95 7.66 -2.64 -4.64
CA LEU A 95 7.85 -2.75 -6.10
C LEU A 95 7.00 -1.75 -6.91
N GLU A 96 6.34 -0.79 -6.25
CA GLU A 96 5.52 0.25 -6.87
C GLU A 96 4.24 -0.25 -7.56
N HIS A 97 3.88 -1.51 -7.33
CA HIS A 97 2.56 -2.03 -7.65
C HIS A 97 1.53 -1.62 -6.59
N ILE A 98 0.25 -1.68 -6.95
CA ILE A 98 -0.86 -1.41 -6.03
C ILE A 98 -1.68 -2.68 -5.85
N ILE A 99 -2.01 -2.98 -4.60
CA ILE A 99 -3.06 -3.94 -4.23
C ILE A 99 -4.29 -3.12 -3.85
N VAL A 100 -5.42 -3.39 -4.49
CA VAL A 100 -6.69 -2.71 -4.23
C VAL A 100 -7.66 -3.68 -3.58
N CYS A 101 -8.32 -3.23 -2.51
CA CYS A 101 -9.50 -3.90 -1.96
C CYS A 101 -10.73 -3.10 -2.41
N GLU A 102 -11.30 -3.48 -3.56
CA GLU A 102 -12.48 -2.83 -4.16
C GLU A 102 -13.76 -3.29 -3.45
N GLU A 103 -13.83 -4.56 -3.12
CA GLU A 103 -14.95 -5.13 -2.38
C GLU A 103 -14.80 -4.87 -0.87
N PRO A 104 -15.90 -4.64 -0.14
CA PRO A 104 -15.85 -4.52 1.31
C PRO A 104 -15.27 -5.78 1.96
N PRO A 105 -14.37 -5.65 2.96
CA PRO A 105 -13.85 -6.79 3.69
C PRO A 105 -14.96 -7.57 4.41
N GLU A 106 -14.91 -8.90 4.35
CA GLU A 106 -15.82 -9.75 5.10
C GLU A 106 -15.16 -10.17 6.42
N PHE A 107 -15.66 -9.60 7.52
CA PHE A 107 -15.16 -9.95 8.84
C PHE A 107 -15.87 -11.19 9.36
N GLN A 108 -15.10 -12.25 9.58
CA GLN A 108 -15.53 -13.51 10.15
C GLN A 108 -15.06 -13.59 11.62
N GLU A 109 -15.39 -14.69 12.32
CA GLU A 109 -15.03 -14.84 13.74
C GLU A 109 -13.50 -14.88 13.97
N GLU A 110 -12.74 -15.40 13.01
CA GLU A 110 -11.30 -15.66 13.19
C GLU A 110 -10.40 -14.95 12.18
N ALA A 111 -10.95 -14.35 11.14
CA ALA A 111 -10.18 -13.73 10.05
C ALA A 111 -10.99 -12.63 9.35
N VAL A 112 -10.29 -11.82 8.57
CA VAL A 112 -10.90 -10.89 7.61
C VAL A 112 -10.63 -11.40 6.21
N HIS A 113 -11.68 -11.80 5.50
CA HIS A 113 -11.57 -12.25 4.12
C HIS A 113 -11.46 -11.04 3.17
N LEU A 114 -10.50 -11.10 2.26
CA LEU A 114 -10.16 -10.03 1.33
C LEU A 114 -10.02 -10.58 -0.09
N VAL A 115 -10.64 -9.91 -1.05
CA VAL A 115 -10.53 -10.19 -2.49
C VAL A 115 -9.67 -9.09 -3.12
N PRO A 116 -8.36 -9.33 -3.35
CA PRO A 116 -7.47 -8.31 -3.87
C PRO A 116 -7.55 -8.18 -5.39
N VAL A 117 -7.52 -6.94 -5.89
CA VAL A 117 -7.22 -6.62 -7.29
C VAL A 117 -5.78 -6.12 -7.38
N TYR A 118 -4.97 -6.76 -8.21
CA TYR A 118 -3.57 -6.40 -8.40
C TYR A 118 -3.39 -5.49 -9.62
N MET A 119 -2.88 -4.29 -9.39
CA MET A 119 -2.49 -3.35 -10.43
C MET A 119 -0.97 -3.42 -10.64
N TYR A 120 -0.55 -3.99 -11.76
CA TYR A 120 0.87 -4.14 -12.12
C TYR A 120 1.34 -2.94 -12.94
N PHE A 121 2.43 -2.34 -12.46
CA PHE A 121 3.02 -1.13 -13.03
C PHE A 121 4.32 -1.45 -13.74
N GLN A 122 4.52 -0.88 -14.91
CA GLN A 122 5.83 -0.87 -15.55
C GLN A 122 6.82 -0.18 -14.61
N PRO A 123 8.00 -0.78 -14.34
CA PRO A 123 9.04 -0.13 -13.57
C PRO A 123 9.37 1.24 -14.17
N ARG A 124 9.44 2.28 -13.34
CA ARG A 124 9.69 3.67 -13.80
C ARG A 124 10.95 3.82 -14.67
N GLY A 125 11.93 2.91 -14.50
CA GLY A 125 13.27 3.08 -15.04
C GLY A 125 13.97 4.28 -14.42
N GLY A 126 15.30 4.35 -14.51
CA GLY A 126 15.99 5.61 -14.22
C GLY A 126 16.04 6.07 -12.76
N ASP A 127 16.06 5.16 -11.78
CA ASP A 127 16.78 5.50 -10.55
C ASP A 127 18.25 5.69 -11.00
N ASN A 128 18.70 6.93 -11.17
CA ASN A 128 20.10 7.21 -11.52
C ASN A 128 20.97 6.43 -10.53
N GLY A 129 22.08 5.84 -10.97
CA GLY A 129 22.88 4.92 -10.14
C GLY A 129 23.34 5.50 -8.78
N ASP A 130 23.25 6.81 -8.61
CA ASP A 130 23.61 7.55 -7.40
C ASP A 130 22.42 7.93 -6.49
N GLU A 131 21.18 7.69 -6.92
CA GLU A 131 19.95 8.01 -6.16
C GLU A 131 19.39 6.75 -5.47
N THR A 132 19.07 6.88 -4.18
CA THR A 132 18.43 5.81 -3.40
C THR A 132 17.04 6.24 -2.98
N VAL A 133 16.03 5.40 -3.24
CA VAL A 133 14.66 5.63 -2.75
C VAL A 133 14.58 5.43 -1.24
N LEU A 134 14.29 6.50 -0.51
CA LEU A 134 14.10 6.49 0.94
C LEU A 134 12.66 6.14 1.35
N ALA A 135 11.69 6.67 0.60
CA ALA A 135 10.28 6.47 0.89
C ALA A 135 9.42 6.71 -0.35
N ARG A 136 8.20 6.17 -0.30
CA ARG A 136 7.15 6.39 -1.29
C ARG A 136 5.88 6.74 -0.54
N TYR A 137 5.11 7.68 -1.08
CA TYR A 137 3.89 8.17 -0.49
C TYR A 137 2.77 8.20 -1.53
N LEU A 138 1.58 7.74 -1.21
CA LEU A 138 0.39 7.94 -2.03
C LEU A 138 -0.29 9.24 -1.62
N VAL A 139 -0.75 10.02 -2.59
CA VAL A 139 -1.54 11.23 -2.36
C VAL A 139 -2.59 11.38 -3.44
N GLU A 140 -3.83 11.66 -3.04
CA GLU A 140 -4.85 12.09 -3.98
C GLU A 140 -4.70 13.59 -4.25
N SER A 141 -4.74 13.97 -5.52
CA SER A 141 -4.80 15.36 -5.96
C SER A 141 -5.67 15.48 -7.21
N ARG A 142 -6.66 16.37 -7.18
CA ARG A 142 -7.59 16.59 -8.32
C ARG A 142 -8.22 15.28 -8.82
N LYS A 143 -8.64 14.39 -7.91
CA LYS A 143 -9.18 13.05 -8.21
C LYS A 143 -8.21 12.11 -8.94
N LYS A 144 -6.92 12.42 -8.94
CA LYS A 144 -5.87 11.55 -9.49
C LYS A 144 -5.04 10.99 -8.35
N LEU A 145 -4.71 9.70 -8.45
CA LEU A 145 -3.78 9.06 -7.55
C LEU A 145 -2.34 9.38 -7.99
N LEU A 146 -1.58 9.98 -7.09
CA LEU A 146 -0.18 10.29 -7.28
C LEU A 146 0.68 9.48 -6.31
N MET A 147 1.89 9.13 -6.75
CA MET A 147 2.97 8.62 -5.92
C MET A 147 4.06 9.70 -5.81
N VAL A 148 4.43 10.07 -4.59
CA VAL A 148 5.59 10.92 -4.31
C VAL A 148 6.73 10.03 -3.85
N VAL A 149 7.86 10.09 -4.54
CA VAL A 149 9.08 9.34 -4.20
C VAL A 149 10.09 10.30 -3.58
N ARG A 150 10.59 9.94 -2.39
CA ARG A 150 11.62 10.68 -1.66
C ARG A 150 12.97 10.00 -1.89
N TYR A 151 13.93 10.77 -2.40
CA TYR A 151 15.27 10.29 -2.72
C TYR A 151 16.34 10.82 -1.76
N SER A 152 17.45 10.10 -1.72
CA SER A 152 18.74 10.55 -1.21
C SER A 152 19.78 10.48 -2.33
N SER A 153 20.74 11.38 -2.33
CA SER A 153 21.98 11.22 -3.10
C SER A 153 23.02 10.47 -2.26
N GLY A 154 23.73 9.50 -2.85
CA GLY A 154 24.89 8.82 -2.23
C GLY A 154 24.59 7.58 -1.36
N ARG A 155 25.66 6.96 -0.83
CA ARG A 155 25.58 5.71 -0.03
C ARG A 155 25.14 5.97 1.43
N GLN A 156 23.99 5.40 1.81
CA GLN A 156 23.40 5.18 3.16
C GLN A 156 23.48 6.33 4.21
N HIS A 157 22.30 6.68 4.77
CA HIS A 157 22.07 7.70 5.83
C HIS A 157 22.24 9.18 5.44
N LEU A 158 22.01 9.52 4.16
CA LEU A 158 22.15 10.88 3.66
C LEU A 158 20.79 11.64 3.65
N PRO A 159 20.82 12.99 3.71
CA PRO A 159 19.61 13.82 3.73
C PRO A 159 18.79 13.67 2.45
N THR A 160 17.52 14.10 2.51
CA THR A 160 16.67 14.13 1.32
C THR A 160 17.31 14.99 0.24
N SER A 161 17.52 14.42 -0.96
CA SER A 161 18.03 15.16 -2.12
C SER A 161 16.89 15.71 -2.98
N ALA A 162 15.82 14.93 -3.15
CA ALA A 162 14.71 15.28 -4.03
C ALA A 162 13.41 14.61 -3.61
N PHE A 163 12.31 15.23 -4.02
CA PHE A 163 11.00 14.60 -4.14
C PHE A 163 10.61 14.64 -5.62
N ARG A 164 10.18 13.51 -6.18
CA ARG A 164 9.60 13.44 -7.52
C ARG A 164 8.18 12.92 -7.42
N VAL A 165 7.30 13.44 -8.26
CA VAL A 165 5.87 13.15 -8.21
C VAL A 165 5.48 12.44 -9.48
N PHE A 166 4.78 11.32 -9.33
CA PHE A 166 4.33 10.51 -10.43
C PHE A 166 2.81 10.36 -10.38
N GLN A 167 2.15 10.45 -11.51
CA GLN A 167 0.73 10.18 -11.65
C GLN A 167 0.51 8.75 -12.13
N MET A 168 -0.47 8.06 -11.54
CA MET A 168 -0.92 6.77 -12.05
C MET A 168 -1.57 6.97 -13.43
N LYS A 169 -1.10 6.22 -14.42
CA LYS A 169 -1.70 6.15 -15.75
C LYS A 169 -1.89 4.70 -16.17
N LYS A 170 -2.91 4.46 -16.99
CA LYS A 170 -3.21 3.16 -17.61
C LYS A 170 -2.75 3.21 -19.06
N PHE A 171 -2.14 2.14 -19.56
CA PHE A 171 -1.84 2.05 -20.99
C PHE A 171 -3.13 2.12 -21.80
N ASN A 172 -3.18 3.04 -22.76
CA ASN A 172 -4.34 3.28 -23.61
C ASN A 172 -3.95 3.58 -25.08
N ASN A 173 -2.69 3.37 -25.46
CA ASN A 173 -2.14 3.50 -26.82
C ASN A 173 -2.41 4.87 -27.46
N GLY A 174 -2.24 5.98 -26.72
CA GLY A 174 -2.60 7.30 -27.25
C GLY A 174 -2.09 8.52 -26.50
N GLU A 175 -1.37 8.38 -25.39
CA GLU A 175 -0.81 9.53 -24.67
C GLU A 175 0.64 9.81 -25.06
N GLU A 176 1.03 11.09 -25.20
CA GLU A 176 2.37 11.49 -25.67
C GLU A 176 3.50 11.01 -24.74
N ASP A 177 3.21 10.86 -23.45
CA ASP A 177 4.15 10.41 -22.42
C ASP A 177 4.04 8.91 -22.11
N GLU A 178 3.25 8.16 -22.89
CA GLU A 178 3.10 6.71 -22.75
C GLU A 178 4.36 5.97 -23.23
N PRO A 179 4.92 5.03 -22.43
CA PRO A 179 6.03 4.21 -22.87
C PRO A 179 5.71 3.39 -24.14
N LEU A 180 6.64 3.36 -25.10
CA LEU A 180 6.49 2.66 -26.39
C LEU A 180 6.18 1.16 -26.29
N ASN A 181 6.56 0.52 -25.17
CA ASN A 181 6.31 -0.89 -24.92
C ASN A 181 5.88 -1.05 -23.46
N ASN A 182 4.67 -1.59 -23.27
CA ASN A 182 4.12 -1.83 -21.95
C ASN A 182 4.71 -3.06 -21.24
N GLY A 183 5.47 -3.92 -21.94
CA GLY A 183 6.11 -5.10 -21.36
C GLY A 183 5.14 -6.07 -20.67
N GLY A 184 3.85 -6.06 -21.05
CA GLY A 184 2.79 -6.82 -20.38
C GLY A 184 2.19 -6.17 -19.13
N PHE A 185 2.63 -4.96 -18.74
CA PHE A 185 2.06 -4.19 -17.64
C PHE A 185 0.80 -3.43 -18.06
N GLN A 186 -0.10 -3.22 -17.10
CA GLN A 186 -1.38 -2.54 -17.31
C GLN A 186 -1.30 -1.03 -17.02
N TYR A 187 -0.40 -0.65 -16.12
CA TYR A 187 -0.25 0.72 -15.62
C TYR A 187 1.20 1.18 -15.68
N TYR A 188 1.41 2.48 -15.57
CA TYR A 188 2.72 3.10 -15.40
C TYR A 188 2.62 4.37 -14.54
N TRP A 189 3.75 4.77 -13.97
CA TRP A 189 3.88 5.97 -13.16
C TRP A 189 4.51 7.08 -14.03
N SER A 190 3.69 8.02 -14.50
CA SER A 190 4.15 9.15 -15.33
C SER A 190 4.67 10.29 -14.45
N GLU A 191 5.92 10.70 -14.63
CA GLU A 191 6.53 11.79 -13.85
C GLU A 191 5.87 13.14 -14.19
N LEU A 192 5.62 13.94 -13.16
CA LEU A 192 5.10 15.29 -13.30
C LEU A 192 6.23 16.31 -13.21
N ASP A 193 6.57 16.94 -14.32
CA ASP A 193 7.61 17.98 -14.38
C ASP A 193 7.25 19.23 -13.55
N LYS A 194 5.94 19.48 -13.35
CA LYS A 194 5.43 20.64 -12.63
C LYS A 194 4.24 20.26 -11.76
N LEU A 195 4.20 20.85 -10.57
CA LEU A 195 3.06 20.71 -9.66
C LEU A 195 1.88 21.60 -10.04
N GLU A 196 1.98 22.47 -11.05
CA GLU A 196 0.86 23.30 -11.52
C GLU A 196 0.09 24.04 -10.41
N GLY A 197 0.83 24.57 -9.42
CA GLY A 197 0.26 25.27 -8.27
C GLY A 197 -0.28 24.39 -7.14
N ARG A 198 -0.18 23.06 -7.23
CA ARG A 198 -0.55 22.12 -6.15
C ARG A 198 0.42 22.22 -4.98
N MET A 199 -0.11 22.18 -3.76
CA MET A 199 0.69 21.99 -2.55
C MET A 199 0.51 20.55 -2.04
N LEU A 200 1.59 19.81 -1.89
CA LEU A 200 1.57 18.42 -1.41
C LEU A 200 2.20 18.34 -0.02
N PHE A 201 1.46 17.75 0.92
CA PHE A 201 1.95 17.36 2.23
C PHE A 201 2.06 15.84 2.24
N VAL A 202 3.25 15.30 2.50
CA VAL A 202 3.47 13.86 2.42
C VAL A 202 3.94 13.29 3.75
N GLY A 203 3.38 12.14 4.10
CA GLY A 203 3.69 11.37 5.28
C GLY A 203 3.04 10.00 5.16
N ARG A 204 3.63 8.97 5.76
CA ARG A 204 3.07 7.61 5.67
C ARG A 204 1.64 7.61 6.24
N GLY A 205 0.67 7.15 5.46
CA GLY A 205 -0.75 7.09 5.80
C GLY A 205 -1.43 8.44 6.05
N CYS A 206 -0.77 9.57 5.77
CA CYS A 206 -1.32 10.90 6.11
C CYS A 206 -1.06 11.97 5.05
N SER A 207 -0.69 11.58 3.83
CA SER A 207 -0.46 12.53 2.74
C SER A 207 -1.75 13.23 2.28
N ARG A 208 -1.65 14.51 1.92
CA ARG A 208 -2.76 15.37 1.47
C ARG A 208 -2.31 16.37 0.41
N SER A 209 -3.23 16.84 -0.41
CA SER A 209 -3.00 17.92 -1.39
C SER A 209 -4.00 19.07 -1.21
N TYR A 210 -3.59 20.28 -1.62
CA TYR A 210 -4.39 21.53 -1.59
C TYR A 210 -4.25 22.29 -2.91
#